data_AF-D5VQR2-F1
#
_entry.id   AF-D5VQR2-F1
#
_cell.length_a   1.000
_cell.length_b   1.000
_cell.length_c   1.000
_cell.angle_alpha   90.00
_cell.angle_beta   90.00
_cell.angle_gamma   90.00
#
_symmetry.space_group_name_H-M   'P 1'
#
loop_
_entity.id
_entity.type
_entity.pdbx_description
1 polymer ?
#
loop_
_entity_poly.entity_id
_entity_poly.type
_entity_poly.pdbx_seq_one_letter_code
_entity_poly.pdbx_strand_id
1 'polypeptide(L)'
;MSVSATRIVRMLEIIDNKAKFMGIKLTMIRNLLERYKNNKELIKEVLKLTEGKRLYDLILEACPELKEVVDEIKYEEIYEEEKEIIKEEIESFSFENRISLMAYIKDHLRDMYFGTNSNKIFYEIGKNYALKCNIKSYEEMEELIKEEFGEVEIIKDDKDIKVIIRDNKEAKNYVSSEPVCCIASGVISGCLESIYNKEFIVDVFEEKCIAKGDEYCLFIAKKSRKLIRELFDKY
;
A
#
# COMPACT_ATOMS: atom_id res chain seq x y z
N MET A 1 -12.65 36.44 25.50
CA MET A 1 -11.82 35.31 26.00
C MET A 1 -12.25 34.08 25.23
N SER A 2 -11.37 33.49 24.42
CA SER A 2 -11.63 32.22 23.76
C SER A 2 -11.85 31.13 24.81
N VAL A 3 -12.89 30.30 24.64
CA VAL A 3 -13.15 29.16 25.51
C VAL A 3 -12.31 27.99 25.00
N SER A 4 -11.53 27.34 25.87
CA SER A 4 -10.72 26.17 25.51
C SER A 4 -11.48 24.85 25.76
N ALA A 5 -11.15 23.79 25.02
CA ALA A 5 -11.76 22.48 25.16
C ALA A 5 -11.67 21.94 26.60
N THR A 6 -10.52 22.09 27.24
CA THR A 6 -10.30 21.68 28.64
C THR A 6 -11.28 22.34 29.61
N ARG A 7 -11.69 23.59 29.34
CA ARG A 7 -12.68 24.29 30.17
C ARG A 7 -14.07 23.70 29.97
N ILE A 8 -14.43 23.33 28.74
CA ILE A 8 -15.71 22.67 28.43
C ILE A 8 -15.76 21.29 29.08
N VAL A 9 -14.70 20.49 28.98
CA VAL A 9 -14.59 19.17 29.63
C VAL A 9 -14.83 19.28 31.14
N ARG A 10 -14.18 20.24 31.83
CA ARG A 10 -14.43 20.48 33.26
C ARG A 10 -15.88 20.83 33.57
N MET A 11 -16.54 21.62 32.71
CA MET A 11 -17.95 21.95 32.89
C MET A 11 -18.84 20.73 32.73
N LEU A 12 -18.54 19.86 31.76
CA LEU A 12 -19.23 18.59 31.54
C LEU A 12 -19.03 17.62 32.72
N GLU A 13 -17.82 17.52 33.25
CA GLU A 13 -17.53 16.74 34.46
C GLU A 13 -18.30 17.26 35.68
N ILE A 14 -18.42 18.58 35.83
CA ILE A 14 -19.24 19.18 36.89
C ILE A 14 -20.72 18.78 36.72
N ILE A 15 -21.24 18.77 35.48
CA ILE A 15 -22.62 18.36 35.19
C ILE A 15 -22.81 16.88 35.55
N ASP A 16 -21.93 15.98 35.11
CA ASP A 16 -22.03 14.55 35.41
C ASP A 16 -21.93 14.28 36.93
N ASN A 17 -21.07 15.01 37.65
CA ASN A 17 -20.92 14.82 39.09
C ASN A 17 -22.06 15.42 39.92
N LYS A 18 -22.65 16.54 39.52
CA LYS A 18 -23.65 17.28 40.34
C LYS A 18 -25.09 16.91 40.05
N ALA A 19 -25.44 16.60 38.81
CA ALA A 19 -26.82 16.25 38.48
C ALA A 19 -27.12 14.80 38.92
N LYS A 20 -28.18 14.59 39.69
CA LYS A 20 -28.52 13.25 40.23
C LYS A 20 -29.26 12.37 39.22
N PHE A 21 -30.00 12.98 38.29
CA PHE A 21 -30.87 12.26 37.35
C PHE A 21 -30.30 12.29 35.94
N MET A 22 -30.39 11.14 35.25
CA MET A 22 -29.82 10.98 33.90
C MET A 22 -30.42 11.96 32.88
N GLY A 23 -31.75 12.10 32.85
CA GLY A 23 -32.40 13.03 31.92
C GLY A 23 -31.91 14.47 32.06
N ILE A 24 -31.67 14.92 33.31
CA ILE A 24 -31.14 16.26 33.58
C ILE A 24 -29.69 16.38 33.10
N LYS A 25 -28.86 15.35 33.30
CA LYS A 25 -27.48 15.31 32.80
C LYS A 25 -27.46 15.49 31.28
N LEU A 26 -28.22 14.68 30.56
CA LEU A 26 -28.26 14.71 29.10
C LEU A 26 -28.74 16.06 28.56
N THR A 27 -29.79 16.63 29.15
CA THR A 27 -30.27 17.98 28.76
C THR A 27 -29.23 19.07 29.02
N MET A 28 -28.55 19.04 30.18
CA MET A 28 -27.53 20.04 30.51
C MET A 28 -26.29 19.92 29.63
N ILE A 29 -25.86 18.70 29.32
CA ILE A 29 -24.75 18.41 28.40
C ILE A 29 -25.09 18.93 27.00
N ARG A 30 -26.28 18.59 26.47
CA ARG A 30 -26.76 19.06 25.16
C ARG A 30 -26.76 20.59 25.08
N ASN A 31 -27.39 21.26 26.05
CA ASN A 31 -27.48 22.72 26.08
C ASN A 31 -26.12 23.42 26.21
N LEU A 32 -25.13 22.75 26.82
CA LEU A 32 -23.78 23.28 26.90
C LEU A 32 -23.07 23.18 25.54
N LEU A 33 -23.14 22.01 24.90
CA LEU A 33 -22.46 21.74 23.63
C LEU A 33 -23.11 22.44 22.44
N GLU A 34 -24.43 22.63 22.44
CA GLU A 34 -25.16 23.38 21.39
C GLU A 34 -24.63 24.81 21.21
N ARG A 35 -24.09 25.43 22.27
CA ARG A 35 -23.48 26.77 22.21
C ARG A 35 -22.23 26.81 21.34
N TYR A 36 -21.61 25.66 21.11
CA TYR A 36 -20.37 25.50 20.38
C TYR A 36 -20.56 24.68 19.09
N LYS A 37 -21.80 24.41 18.67
CA LYS A 37 -22.10 23.58 17.49
C LYS A 37 -21.43 24.05 16.19
N ASN A 38 -21.16 25.35 16.07
CA ASN A 38 -20.51 25.93 14.88
C ASN A 38 -18.98 25.91 14.98
N ASN A 39 -18.41 25.53 16.12
CA ASN A 39 -16.97 25.43 16.33
C ASN A 39 -16.55 23.96 16.35
N LYS A 40 -16.47 23.39 15.14
CA LYS A 40 -16.21 21.96 14.92
C LYS A 40 -14.89 21.50 15.55
N GLU A 41 -13.82 22.28 15.40
CA GLU A 41 -12.50 21.99 15.98
C GLU A 41 -12.55 21.91 17.51
N LEU A 42 -13.23 22.84 18.15
CA LEU A 42 -13.38 22.83 19.61
C LEU A 42 -14.18 21.60 20.10
N ILE A 43 -15.18 21.17 19.34
CA ILE A 43 -15.94 19.96 19.63
C ILE A 43 -15.08 18.71 19.43
N LYS A 44 -14.29 18.64 18.36
CA LYS A 44 -13.33 17.55 18.13
C LYS A 44 -12.35 17.41 19.30
N GLU A 45 -11.74 18.52 19.74
CA GLU A 45 -10.84 18.51 20.90
C GLU A 45 -11.53 18.02 22.19
N VAL A 46 -12.78 18.43 22.43
CA VAL A 46 -13.55 17.97 23.60
C VAL A 46 -13.81 16.47 23.53
N LEU A 47 -14.16 15.95 22.35
CA LEU A 47 -14.36 14.51 22.12
C LEU A 47 -13.06 13.73 22.34
N LYS A 48 -11.94 14.16 21.73
CA LYS A 48 -10.62 13.56 21.93
C LYS A 48 -10.19 13.55 23.41
N LEU A 49 -10.39 14.65 24.14
CA LEU A 49 -10.04 14.74 25.57
C LEU A 49 -10.91 13.87 26.48
N THR A 50 -12.08 13.46 26.01
CA THR A 50 -13.02 12.65 26.79
C THR A 50 -13.04 11.18 26.37
N GLU A 51 -12.44 10.84 25.24
CA GLU A 51 -12.38 9.48 24.70
C GLU A 51 -11.92 8.44 25.74
N GLY A 52 -12.56 7.28 25.71
CA GLY A 52 -12.34 6.18 26.66
C GLY A 52 -12.89 6.43 28.08
N LYS A 53 -13.48 7.60 28.36
CA LYS A 53 -14.13 7.90 29.65
C LYS A 53 -15.64 7.76 29.52
N ARG A 54 -16.31 7.40 30.61
CA ARG A 54 -17.78 7.43 30.75
C ARG A 54 -18.41 8.75 30.27
N LEU A 55 -17.70 9.87 30.46
CA LEU A 55 -18.18 11.19 30.04
C LEU A 55 -18.37 11.28 28.52
N TYR A 56 -17.56 10.57 27.75
CA TYR A 56 -17.68 10.46 26.29
C TYR A 56 -19.01 9.85 25.88
N ASP A 57 -19.38 8.72 26.50
CA ASP A 57 -20.64 8.04 26.20
C ASP A 57 -21.83 8.93 26.52
N LEU A 58 -21.78 9.65 27.64
CA LEU A 58 -22.82 10.60 28.04
C LEU A 58 -22.94 11.78 27.06
N ILE A 59 -21.82 12.24 26.49
CA ILE A 59 -21.81 13.28 25.45
C ILE A 59 -22.51 12.76 24.20
N LEU A 60 -22.18 11.56 23.74
CA LEU A 60 -22.79 10.98 22.54
C LEU A 60 -24.26 10.58 22.72
N GLU A 61 -24.65 10.20 23.93
CA GLU A 61 -26.06 9.97 24.28
C GLU A 61 -26.84 11.30 24.30
N ALA A 62 -26.23 12.36 24.83
CA ALA A 62 -26.85 13.69 24.87
C ALA A 62 -26.94 14.34 23.49
N CYS A 63 -25.91 14.17 22.65
CA CYS A 63 -25.78 14.76 21.31
C CYS A 63 -25.45 13.68 20.27
N PRO A 64 -26.44 12.89 19.83
CA PRO A 64 -26.23 11.81 18.86
C PRO A 64 -25.62 12.27 17.52
N GLU A 65 -25.85 13.52 17.12
CA GLU A 65 -25.30 14.15 15.93
C GLU A 65 -23.77 14.24 15.93
N LEU A 66 -23.14 14.18 17.12
CA LEU A 66 -21.67 14.20 17.22
C LEU A 66 -21.02 12.89 16.76
N LYS A 67 -21.80 11.83 16.51
CA LYS A 67 -21.27 10.59 15.92
C LYS A 67 -20.60 10.82 14.58
N GLU A 68 -21.13 11.71 13.74
CA GLU A 68 -20.49 12.07 12.47
C GLU A 68 -19.12 12.70 12.69
N VAL A 69 -18.98 13.53 13.74
CA VAL A 69 -17.70 14.13 14.13
C VAL A 69 -16.72 13.10 14.66
N VAL A 70 -17.21 12.07 15.38
CA VAL A 70 -16.39 10.93 15.84
C VAL A 70 -15.87 10.12 14.65
N ASP A 71 -16.71 9.85 13.66
CA ASP A 71 -16.31 9.13 12.46
C ASP A 71 -15.24 9.90 11.67
N GLU A 72 -15.35 11.24 11.60
CA GLU A 72 -14.31 12.09 11.03
C GLU A 72 -12.99 12.04 11.79
N ILE A 73 -13.01 12.07 13.13
CA ILE A 73 -11.80 11.96 13.97
C ILE A 73 -11.08 10.65 13.70
N LYS A 74 -11.82 9.53 13.67
CA LYS A 74 -11.25 8.21 13.39
C LYS A 74 -10.66 8.14 11.99
N TYR A 75 -11.32 8.75 11.01
CA TYR A 75 -10.79 8.82 9.65
C TYR A 75 -9.49 9.64 9.58
N GLU A 76 -9.41 10.75 10.30
CA GLU A 76 -8.19 11.56 10.42
C GLU A 76 -7.05 10.81 11.10
N GLU A 77 -7.34 10.05 12.16
CA GLU A 77 -6.35 9.23 12.88
C GLU A 77 -5.82 8.07 12.03
N ILE A 78 -6.71 7.35 11.33
CA ILE A 78 -6.31 6.31 10.37
C ILE A 78 -5.42 6.90 9.27
N TYR A 79 -5.76 8.08 8.76
CA TYR A 79 -4.98 8.76 7.72
C TYR A 79 -3.61 9.26 8.23
N GLU A 80 -3.50 9.64 9.51
CA GLU A 80 -2.22 10.01 10.13
C GLU A 80 -1.35 8.78 10.44
N GLU A 81 -1.94 7.69 10.93
CA GLU A 81 -1.26 6.40 11.13
C GLU A 81 -0.75 5.82 9.80
N GLU A 82 -1.56 5.87 8.74
CA GLU A 82 -1.13 5.50 7.39
C GLU A 82 0.08 6.33 6.94
N LYS A 83 0.09 7.65 7.23
CA LYS A 83 1.24 8.51 6.92
C LYS A 83 2.49 8.18 7.72
N GLU A 84 2.38 7.80 8.98
CA GLU A 84 3.53 7.39 9.80
C GLU A 84 4.12 6.05 9.34
N ILE A 85 3.27 5.08 8.99
CA ILE A 85 3.70 3.80 8.40
C ILE A 85 4.41 4.03 7.06
N ILE A 86 3.85 4.89 6.21
CA ILE A 86 4.47 5.30 4.94
C ILE A 86 5.83 5.97 5.20
N LYS A 87 5.98 6.73 6.29
CA LYS A 87 7.23 7.42 6.63
C LYS A 87 8.35 6.47 7.04
N GLU A 88 8.03 5.40 7.78
CA GLU A 88 8.99 4.35 8.14
C GLU A 88 9.41 3.51 6.91
N GLU A 89 8.51 3.26 5.94
CA GLU A 89 8.86 2.58 4.68
C GLU A 89 9.66 3.47 3.71
N ILE A 90 9.36 4.77 3.63
CA ILE A 90 10.10 5.74 2.79
C ILE A 90 11.58 5.85 3.20
N GLU A 91 11.92 5.65 4.48
CA GLU A 91 13.33 5.65 4.92
C GLU A 91 14.18 4.49 4.34
N SER A 92 13.56 3.50 3.65
CA SER A 92 14.26 2.39 3.01
C SER A 92 14.51 2.54 1.49
N PHE A 93 14.02 3.62 0.88
CA PHE A 93 14.10 3.84 -0.57
C PHE A 93 14.63 5.24 -0.90
N SER A 94 15.59 5.35 -1.82
CA SER A 94 16.08 6.65 -2.29
C SER A 94 16.45 6.63 -3.77
N PHE A 95 16.58 7.81 -4.37
CA PHE A 95 16.95 7.96 -5.77
C PHE A 95 18.31 8.64 -5.91
N GLU A 96 19.15 8.12 -6.80
CA GLU A 96 20.45 8.70 -7.11
C GLU A 96 20.52 9.13 -8.58
N ASN A 97 20.81 10.39 -8.88
CA ASN A 97 20.83 10.90 -10.26
C ASN A 97 19.44 10.82 -10.96
N ARG A 98 19.44 10.92 -12.29
CA ARG A 98 18.21 10.91 -13.09
C ARG A 98 17.63 9.50 -13.20
N ILE A 99 16.50 9.28 -12.56
CA ILE A 99 15.75 8.01 -12.61
C ILE A 99 15.01 7.82 -13.94
N SER A 100 14.64 6.59 -14.24
CA SER A 100 13.75 6.30 -15.35
C SER A 100 12.30 6.69 -15.01
N LEU A 101 11.50 7.00 -16.04
CA LEU A 101 10.07 7.26 -15.85
C LEU A 101 9.35 6.04 -15.26
N MET A 102 9.76 4.83 -15.65
CA MET A 102 9.18 3.58 -15.15
C MET A 102 9.43 3.41 -13.64
N ALA A 103 10.67 3.61 -13.20
CA ALA A 103 11.03 3.54 -11.79
C ALA A 103 10.25 4.56 -10.97
N TYR A 104 10.13 5.80 -11.47
CA TYR A 104 9.34 6.85 -10.82
C TYR A 104 7.85 6.50 -10.71
N ILE A 105 7.22 6.06 -11.82
CA ILE A 105 5.79 5.69 -11.81
C ILE A 105 5.55 4.54 -10.83
N LYS A 106 6.40 3.52 -10.83
CA LYS A 106 6.30 2.38 -9.93
C LYS A 106 6.36 2.81 -8.46
N ASP A 107 7.35 3.62 -8.13
CA ASP A 107 7.54 4.16 -6.77
C ASP A 107 6.36 5.04 -6.34
N HIS A 108 5.94 5.97 -7.19
CA HIS A 108 4.79 6.82 -6.93
C HIS A 108 3.49 6.03 -6.73
N LEU A 109 3.26 4.99 -7.53
CA LEU A 109 2.07 4.15 -7.40
C LEU A 109 2.12 3.26 -6.15
N ARG A 110 3.30 2.77 -5.76
CA ARG A 110 3.48 2.10 -4.48
C ARG A 110 3.06 3.03 -3.35
N ASP A 111 3.64 4.22 -3.29
CA ASP A 111 3.46 5.16 -2.19
C ASP A 111 2.01 5.68 -2.08
N MET A 112 1.36 5.91 -3.22
CA MET A 112 0.04 6.55 -3.24
C MET A 112 -1.14 5.58 -3.22
N TYR A 113 -0.97 4.33 -3.68
CA TYR A 113 -2.12 3.44 -3.95
C TYR A 113 -1.95 1.99 -3.49
N PHE A 114 -0.74 1.42 -3.62
CA PHE A 114 -0.59 -0.05 -3.48
C PHE A 114 0.04 -0.49 -2.17
N GLY A 115 0.82 0.38 -1.52
CA GLY A 115 1.55 0.07 -0.28
C GLY A 115 2.29 -1.26 -0.34
N THR A 116 2.10 -2.09 0.68
CA THR A 116 2.74 -3.40 0.86
C THR A 116 2.40 -4.44 -0.21
N ASN A 117 1.27 -4.28 -0.94
CA ASN A 117 0.87 -5.21 -2.00
C ASN A 117 1.51 -4.88 -3.37
N SER A 118 2.25 -3.79 -3.48
CA SER A 118 2.84 -3.28 -4.71
C SER A 118 3.62 -4.33 -5.50
N ASN A 119 4.52 -5.09 -4.86
CA ASN A 119 5.36 -6.09 -5.53
C ASN A 119 4.53 -7.14 -6.29
N LYS A 120 3.48 -7.67 -5.65
CA LYS A 120 2.57 -8.64 -6.27
C LYS A 120 1.78 -8.02 -7.42
N ILE A 121 1.28 -6.80 -7.24
CA ILE A 121 0.51 -6.08 -8.26
C ILE A 121 1.39 -5.82 -9.50
N PHE A 122 2.61 -5.32 -9.31
CA PHE A 122 3.54 -5.03 -10.40
C PHE A 122 3.99 -6.29 -11.14
N TYR A 123 4.21 -7.39 -10.43
CA TYR A 123 4.47 -8.69 -11.04
C TYR A 123 3.32 -9.14 -11.94
N GLU A 124 2.08 -9.07 -11.45
CA GLU A 124 0.89 -9.42 -12.24
C GLU A 124 0.68 -8.48 -13.44
N ILE A 125 0.98 -7.19 -13.31
CA ILE A 125 0.94 -6.24 -14.43
C ILE A 125 1.92 -6.68 -15.52
N GLY A 126 3.18 -6.94 -15.17
CA GLY A 126 4.20 -7.39 -16.13
C GLY A 126 3.83 -8.71 -16.81
N LYS A 127 3.35 -9.67 -16.03
CA LYS A 127 2.93 -10.98 -16.54
C LYS A 127 1.77 -10.88 -17.53
N ASN A 128 0.72 -10.14 -17.16
CA ASN A 128 -0.44 -9.94 -18.02
C ASN A 128 -0.09 -9.15 -19.29
N TYR A 129 0.83 -8.19 -19.20
CA TYR A 129 1.35 -7.47 -20.36
C TYR A 129 2.05 -8.43 -21.33
N ALA A 130 3.01 -9.23 -20.86
CA ALA A 130 3.72 -10.19 -21.71
C ALA A 130 2.79 -11.22 -22.36
N LEU A 131 1.79 -11.72 -21.62
CA LEU A 131 0.78 -12.63 -22.16
C LEU A 131 -0.07 -12.00 -23.26
N LYS A 132 -0.33 -10.68 -23.20
CA LYS A 132 -1.00 -9.93 -24.27
C LYS A 132 -0.10 -9.72 -25.49
N CYS A 133 1.20 -9.51 -25.29
CA CYS A 133 2.18 -9.44 -26.38
C CYS A 133 2.33 -10.77 -27.13
N ASN A 134 1.88 -11.88 -26.53
CA ASN A 134 1.80 -13.19 -27.18
C ASN A 134 3.15 -13.73 -27.70
N ILE A 135 4.22 -13.46 -26.95
CA ILE A 135 5.60 -13.85 -27.27
C ILE A 135 5.71 -15.36 -27.50
N LYS A 136 6.35 -15.77 -28.60
CA LYS A 136 6.45 -17.17 -29.06
C LYS A 136 7.86 -17.75 -29.05
N SER A 137 8.88 -16.91 -28.96
CA SER A 137 10.28 -17.34 -29.00
C SER A 137 11.11 -16.64 -27.93
N TYR A 138 12.31 -17.18 -27.68
CA TYR A 138 13.25 -16.52 -26.75
C TYR A 138 13.81 -15.24 -27.36
N GLU A 139 13.92 -15.19 -28.69
CA GLU A 139 14.39 -14.05 -29.46
C GLU A 139 13.39 -12.89 -29.33
N GLU A 140 12.08 -13.14 -29.47
CA GLU A 140 11.04 -12.14 -29.25
C GLU A 140 11.00 -11.66 -27.77
N MET A 141 11.25 -12.59 -26.83
CA MET A 141 11.37 -12.24 -25.40
C MET A 141 12.58 -11.33 -25.15
N GLU A 142 13.72 -11.63 -25.76
CA GLU A 142 14.94 -10.83 -25.66
C GLU A 142 14.73 -9.42 -26.24
N GLU A 143 14.10 -9.30 -27.42
CA GLU A 143 13.74 -8.01 -28.02
C GLU A 143 12.83 -7.20 -27.10
N LEU A 144 11.76 -7.81 -26.57
CA LEU A 144 10.82 -7.14 -25.66
C LEU A 144 11.53 -6.64 -24.40
N ILE A 145 12.36 -7.48 -23.78
CA ILE A 145 13.05 -7.09 -22.54
C ILE A 145 14.06 -5.98 -22.81
N LYS A 146 14.76 -6.04 -23.95
CA LYS A 146 15.71 -5.02 -24.38
C LYS A 146 15.04 -3.65 -24.56
N GLU A 147 13.90 -3.63 -25.24
CA GLU A 147 13.14 -2.40 -25.47
C GLU A 147 12.59 -1.80 -24.18
N GLU A 148 11.96 -2.63 -23.34
CA GLU A 148 11.22 -2.17 -22.16
C GLU A 148 12.13 -1.91 -20.95
N PHE A 149 13.16 -2.73 -20.73
CA PHE A 149 13.94 -2.72 -19.49
C PHE A 149 15.42 -2.38 -19.70
N GLY A 150 16.11 -2.98 -20.64
CA GLY A 150 17.55 -2.74 -20.85
C GLY A 150 18.27 -3.93 -21.45
N GLU A 151 19.58 -3.80 -21.66
CA GLU A 151 20.38 -4.84 -22.32
C GLU A 151 20.27 -6.18 -21.58
N VAL A 152 19.91 -7.23 -22.31
CA VAL A 152 19.53 -8.52 -21.75
C VAL A 152 20.43 -9.63 -22.25
N GLU A 153 20.65 -10.63 -21.41
CA GLU A 153 21.28 -11.90 -21.75
C GLU A 153 20.47 -13.05 -21.15
N ILE A 154 20.11 -14.04 -21.99
CA ILE A 154 19.35 -15.22 -21.56
C ILE A 154 20.26 -16.44 -21.56
N ILE A 155 20.52 -17.00 -20.38
CA ILE A 155 21.31 -18.21 -20.18
C ILE A 155 20.37 -19.37 -19.89
N LYS A 156 20.39 -20.37 -20.77
CA LYS A 156 19.57 -21.58 -20.66
C LYS A 156 20.44 -22.69 -20.07
N ASP A 157 20.09 -23.16 -18.87
CA ASP A 157 20.66 -24.35 -18.25
C ASP A 157 19.62 -25.49 -18.27
N ASP A 158 20.03 -26.73 -18.03
CA ASP A 158 19.18 -27.92 -18.09
C ASP A 158 18.03 -27.88 -17.06
N LYS A 159 18.18 -27.09 -15.99
CA LYS A 159 17.22 -26.98 -14.88
C LYS A 159 16.50 -25.64 -14.79
N ASP A 160 17.23 -24.55 -14.97
CA ASP A 160 16.75 -23.19 -14.71
C ASP A 160 17.08 -22.28 -15.90
N ILE A 161 16.24 -21.27 -16.13
CA ILE A 161 16.55 -20.19 -17.07
C ILE A 161 17.00 -18.98 -16.25
N LYS A 162 18.17 -18.45 -16.58
CA LYS A 162 18.69 -17.23 -15.98
C LYS A 162 18.57 -16.09 -16.98
N VAL A 163 18.04 -14.97 -16.53
CA VAL A 163 17.93 -13.75 -17.33
C VAL A 163 18.72 -12.66 -16.61
N ILE A 164 19.71 -12.09 -17.30
CA ILE A 164 20.51 -10.98 -16.80
C ILE A 164 20.03 -9.72 -17.53
N ILE A 165 19.69 -8.67 -16.79
CA ILE A 165 19.36 -7.36 -17.36
C ILE A 165 20.33 -6.31 -16.80
N ARG A 166 21.07 -5.67 -17.71
CA ARG A 166 21.95 -4.55 -17.42
C ARG A 166 21.23 -3.23 -17.69
N ASP A 167 21.59 -2.20 -16.93
CA ASP A 167 20.94 -0.88 -17.05
C ASP A 167 19.41 -0.92 -16.90
N ASN A 168 18.88 -1.87 -16.12
CA ASN A 168 17.45 -2.12 -16.01
C ASN A 168 16.70 -0.85 -15.59
N LYS A 169 15.88 -0.29 -16.48
CA LYS A 169 15.08 0.92 -16.29
C LYS A 169 14.20 0.84 -15.05
N GLU A 170 13.75 -0.34 -14.64
CA GLU A 170 12.90 -0.50 -13.45
C GLU A 170 13.62 -0.24 -12.11
N ALA A 171 14.94 -0.41 -12.09
CA ALA A 171 15.79 -0.22 -10.91
C ALA A 171 16.90 0.82 -11.13
N LYS A 172 17.02 1.37 -12.33
CA LYS A 172 18.09 2.32 -12.66
C LYS A 172 17.98 3.53 -11.76
N ASN A 173 19.08 3.84 -11.07
CA ASN A 173 19.19 5.00 -10.18
C ASN A 173 18.22 4.95 -8.99
N TYR A 174 17.70 3.75 -8.69
CA TYR A 174 16.89 3.43 -7.54
C TYR A 174 17.78 2.79 -6.47
N VAL A 175 17.59 3.10 -5.18
CA VAL A 175 18.34 2.50 -4.07
C VAL A 175 17.36 1.84 -3.12
N SER A 176 17.63 0.58 -2.77
CA SER A 176 16.76 -0.27 -1.96
C SER A 176 17.58 -1.35 -1.25
N SER A 177 17.16 -1.77 -0.05
CA SER A 177 17.71 -2.95 0.63
C SER A 177 17.30 -4.28 -0.02
N GLU A 178 16.21 -4.28 -0.78
CA GLU A 178 15.62 -5.46 -1.41
C GLU A 178 15.56 -5.35 -2.94
N PRO A 179 15.45 -6.47 -3.69
CA PRO A 179 15.24 -6.44 -5.12
C PRO A 179 13.90 -5.79 -5.47
N VAL A 180 13.85 -5.01 -6.55
CA VAL A 180 12.69 -4.15 -6.87
C VAL A 180 12.12 -4.36 -8.27
N CYS A 181 12.69 -5.24 -9.09
CA CYS A 181 12.30 -5.42 -10.49
C CYS A 181 11.12 -6.39 -10.65
N CYS A 182 10.00 -6.07 -10.00
CA CYS A 182 8.82 -6.92 -9.99
C CYS A 182 8.14 -6.98 -11.36
N ILE A 183 8.08 -5.86 -12.10
CA ILE A 183 7.49 -5.81 -13.43
C ILE A 183 8.31 -6.68 -14.40
N ALA A 184 9.63 -6.51 -14.43
CA ALA A 184 10.53 -7.32 -15.26
C ALA A 184 10.39 -8.82 -14.94
N SER A 185 10.34 -9.19 -13.66
CA SER A 185 10.10 -10.58 -13.23
C SER A 185 8.78 -11.12 -13.78
N GLY A 186 7.72 -10.31 -13.70
CA GLY A 186 6.41 -10.62 -14.26
C GLY A 186 6.45 -10.81 -15.79
N VAL A 187 7.10 -9.90 -16.51
CA VAL A 187 7.26 -9.99 -17.97
C VAL A 187 7.98 -11.27 -18.36
N ILE A 188 9.10 -11.60 -17.71
CA ILE A 188 9.85 -12.83 -17.95
C ILE A 188 8.96 -14.06 -17.71
N SER A 189 8.20 -14.08 -16.61
CA SER A 189 7.25 -15.16 -16.31
C SER A 189 6.22 -15.33 -17.42
N GLY A 190 5.55 -14.24 -17.83
CA GLY A 190 4.52 -14.27 -18.86
C GLY A 190 5.06 -14.66 -20.25
N CYS A 191 6.27 -14.21 -20.61
CA CYS A 191 6.93 -14.62 -21.85
C CYS A 191 7.18 -16.13 -21.85
N LEU A 192 7.82 -16.65 -20.80
CA LEU A 192 8.15 -18.08 -20.70
C LEU A 192 6.89 -18.96 -20.68
N GLU A 193 5.84 -18.55 -19.98
CA GLU A 193 4.55 -19.27 -20.02
C GLU A 193 3.93 -19.28 -21.42
N SER A 194 4.03 -18.17 -22.17
CA SER A 194 3.54 -18.10 -23.55
C SER A 194 4.37 -18.98 -24.50
N ILE A 195 5.69 -18.98 -24.37
CA ILE A 195 6.62 -19.84 -25.13
C ILE A 195 6.33 -21.32 -24.86
N TYR A 196 6.04 -21.69 -23.62
CA TYR A 196 5.63 -23.05 -23.25
C TYR A 196 4.14 -23.35 -23.47
N ASN A 197 3.44 -22.54 -24.27
CA ASN A 197 2.03 -22.71 -24.60
C ASN A 197 1.12 -22.94 -23.36
N LYS A 198 1.45 -22.27 -22.24
CA LYS A 198 0.74 -22.33 -20.95
C LYS A 198 0.66 -23.72 -20.33
N GLU A 199 1.56 -24.63 -20.72
CA GLU A 199 1.66 -25.98 -20.15
C GLU A 199 2.20 -25.95 -18.71
N PHE A 200 3.08 -25.00 -18.42
CA PHE A 200 3.71 -24.82 -17.11
C PHE A 200 3.38 -23.44 -16.54
N ILE A 201 3.40 -23.35 -15.22
CA ILE A 201 3.54 -22.06 -14.53
C ILE A 201 5.03 -21.80 -14.38
N VAL A 202 5.43 -20.56 -14.62
CA VAL A 202 6.83 -20.16 -14.49
C VAL A 202 6.96 -19.13 -13.39
N ASP A 203 7.62 -19.52 -12.31
CA ASP A 203 7.91 -18.65 -11.17
C ASP A 203 9.27 -17.99 -11.39
N VAL A 204 9.30 -16.66 -11.36
CA VAL A 204 10.52 -15.87 -11.58
C VAL A 204 10.85 -15.09 -10.32
N PHE A 205 12.09 -15.21 -9.84
CA PHE A 205 12.59 -14.46 -8.69
C PHE A 205 13.87 -13.71 -9.05
N GLU A 206 14.00 -12.49 -8.51
CA GLU A 206 15.18 -11.65 -8.67
C GLU A 206 16.19 -11.95 -7.56
N GLU A 207 17.37 -12.45 -7.91
CA GLU A 207 18.45 -12.81 -6.99
C GLU A 207 19.43 -11.66 -6.75
N LYS A 208 19.73 -10.89 -7.80
CA LYS A 208 20.58 -9.69 -7.76
C LYS A 208 19.84 -8.50 -8.34
N CYS A 209 20.09 -7.31 -7.83
CA CYS A 209 19.44 -6.09 -8.27
C CYS A 209 20.38 -4.90 -8.22
N ILE A 210 20.43 -4.10 -9.29
CA ILE A 210 21.22 -2.87 -9.30
C ILE A 210 20.80 -1.89 -8.20
N ALA A 211 19.54 -1.93 -7.76
CA ALA A 211 19.08 -1.09 -6.67
C ALA A 211 19.68 -1.45 -5.30
N LYS A 212 20.17 -2.67 -5.15
CA LYS A 212 20.90 -3.14 -3.97
C LYS A 212 22.40 -2.84 -4.04
N GLY A 213 22.86 -2.26 -5.15
CA GLY A 213 24.28 -2.07 -5.45
C GLY A 213 24.95 -3.23 -6.21
N ASP A 214 24.18 -4.19 -6.73
CA ASP A 214 24.72 -5.21 -7.64
C ASP A 214 25.07 -4.60 -9.02
N GLU A 215 25.93 -5.26 -9.79
CA GLU A 215 26.33 -4.80 -11.14
C GLU A 215 25.20 -4.92 -12.19
N TYR A 216 24.28 -5.86 -11.97
CA TYR A 216 23.16 -6.16 -12.88
C TYR A 216 21.99 -6.77 -12.12
N CYS A 217 20.82 -6.78 -12.75
CA CYS A 217 19.67 -7.52 -12.27
C CYS A 217 19.73 -8.97 -12.77
N LEU A 218 19.61 -9.95 -11.88
CA LEU A 218 19.60 -11.38 -12.21
C LEU A 218 18.27 -11.99 -11.81
N PHE A 219 17.61 -12.61 -12.78
CA PHE A 219 16.36 -13.33 -12.58
C PHE A 219 16.55 -14.81 -12.82
N ILE A 220 15.96 -15.64 -11.97
CA ILE A 220 15.94 -17.09 -12.13
C ILE A 220 14.49 -17.52 -12.31
N ALA A 221 14.23 -18.21 -13.41
CA ALA A 221 12.93 -18.78 -13.73
C ALA A 221 12.92 -20.29 -13.43
N LYS A 222 11.96 -20.71 -12.61
CA LYS A 222 11.68 -22.11 -12.26
C LYS A 222 10.35 -22.54 -12.82
N LYS A 223 10.31 -23.73 -13.42
CA LYS A 223 9.09 -24.35 -13.91
C LYS A 223 8.36 -25.04 -12.75
N SER A 224 7.12 -24.69 -12.51
CA SER A 224 6.21 -25.45 -11.66
C SER A 224 5.16 -26.14 -12.55
N ARG A 225 4.95 -27.46 -12.35
CA ARG A 225 3.92 -28.19 -13.08
C ARG A 225 2.56 -27.65 -12.68
N LYS A 226 1.70 -27.39 -13.66
CA LYS A 226 0.29 -27.09 -13.42
C LYS A 226 -0.32 -28.30 -12.71
N LEU A 227 -0.68 -28.16 -11.43
CA LEU A 227 -1.64 -29.06 -10.81
C LEU A 227 -2.92 -28.87 -11.61
N ILE A 228 -3.23 -29.84 -12.47
CA ILE A 228 -4.43 -29.84 -13.29
C ILE A 228 -5.61 -29.67 -12.32
N ARG A 229 -6.31 -28.53 -12.42
CA ARG A 229 -7.60 -28.24 -11.78
C ARG A 229 -8.71 -29.10 -12.41
N GLU A 230 -8.52 -30.42 -12.49
CA GLU A 230 -9.58 -31.37 -12.87
C GLU A 230 -10.28 -31.99 -11.64
N LEU A 231 -9.93 -31.55 -10.43
CA LEU A 231 -10.50 -32.09 -9.17
C LEU A 231 -11.59 -31.21 -8.52
N PHE A 232 -12.01 -30.10 -9.12
CA PHE A 232 -13.07 -29.24 -8.55
C PHE A 232 -14.36 -29.14 -9.38
N ASP A 233 -14.47 -29.79 -10.54
CA ASP A 233 -15.73 -29.92 -11.29
C ASP A 233 -16.44 -31.26 -11.02
N LYS A 234 -16.18 -31.88 -9.87
CA LYS A 234 -16.79 -33.17 -9.50
C LYS A 234 -17.29 -33.26 -8.07
N TYR A 235 -17.79 -32.15 -7.49
CA TYR A 235 -18.70 -32.18 -6.33
C TYR A 235 -19.65 -30.98 -6.36
#